data_AF-A0A7S2TS17-F1
#
_entry.id   AF-A0A7S2TS17-F1
#
_cell.length_a   1.000
_cell.length_b   1.000
_cell.length_c   1.000
_cell.angle_alpha   90.00
_cell.angle_beta   90.00
_cell.angle_gamma   90.00
#
_symmetry.space_group_name_H-M   'P 1'
#
loop_
_entity.id
_entity.type
_entity.pdbx_description
1 polymer ?
#
loop_
_entity_poly.entity_id
_entity_poly.type
_entity_poly.pdbx_seq_one_letter_code
_entity_poly.pdbx_strand_id
1 'polypeptide(L)'
;MISKKLRERKETLPGLAFFHIPLPQYRYNHPISGKLGLFDAARTKGQVPLVAQYLPWIVKLFGAHRVAGSSMLESGLFESFSREGNVKATFCGHDHYNDAVMWRDGVYLCYGRVCSYTPPIDWEGKGGPLPFELGARIVEVRPDASVSTWIQSKDGIEPKSYVPLDHRDRAPAGLCARILCSNVTLKLVNAIAILAILVWVIMFPQYRSPEELAAEARLEAGLDELN
;
A
#
# COMPACT_ATOMS: atom_id res chain seq x y z
N MET A 1 22.39 28.95 -0.97
CA MET A 1 22.21 30.12 -1.86
C MET A 1 21.47 29.67 -3.12
N ILE A 2 20.23 30.11 -3.29
CA ILE A 2 19.47 29.87 -4.54
C ILE A 2 20.18 30.66 -5.66
N SER A 3 20.62 29.95 -6.69
CA SER A 3 21.39 30.49 -7.83
C SER A 3 20.68 31.70 -8.47
N LYS A 4 21.44 32.74 -8.83
CA LYS A 4 20.96 33.95 -9.51
C LYS A 4 20.11 33.63 -10.76
N LYS A 5 20.38 32.49 -11.44
CA LYS A 5 19.60 31.96 -12.57
C LYS A 5 18.15 31.59 -12.22
N LEU A 6 17.86 31.19 -10.98
CA LEU A 6 16.50 30.81 -10.56
C LEU A 6 15.60 32.04 -10.33
N ARG A 7 16.18 33.22 -10.05
CA ARG A 7 15.41 34.46 -9.87
C ARG A 7 14.90 35.06 -11.18
N GLU A 8 15.50 34.71 -12.31
CA GLU A 8 15.18 35.27 -13.63
C GLU A 8 14.07 34.49 -14.34
N ARG A 9 13.78 33.24 -13.94
CA ARG A 9 12.57 32.53 -14.39
C ARG A 9 11.37 32.99 -13.57
N LYS A 10 10.33 33.50 -14.25
CA LYS A 10 8.98 33.71 -13.69
C LYS A 10 8.21 32.39 -13.43
N GLU A 11 8.85 31.24 -13.61
CA GLU A 11 8.24 29.92 -13.41
C GLU A 11 8.46 29.46 -11.98
N THR A 12 7.38 29.05 -11.31
CA THR A 12 7.42 28.48 -9.96
C THR A 12 8.14 27.13 -9.97
N LEU A 13 9.03 26.92 -9.00
CA LEU A 13 9.66 25.60 -8.78
C LEU A 13 8.60 24.53 -8.48
N PRO A 14 8.81 23.27 -8.93
CA PRO A 14 7.90 22.18 -8.58
C PRO A 14 7.89 21.95 -7.08
N GLY A 15 6.69 21.87 -6.50
CA GLY A 15 6.49 21.51 -5.11
C GLY A 15 6.86 20.04 -4.87
N LEU A 16 7.52 19.76 -3.74
CA LEU A 16 7.78 18.42 -3.24
C LEU A 16 7.19 18.32 -1.83
N ALA A 17 6.48 17.24 -1.56
CA ALA A 17 5.86 17.02 -0.25
C ALA A 17 6.54 15.86 0.47
N PHE A 18 6.78 16.01 1.78
CA PHE A 18 7.43 15.01 2.61
C PHE A 18 6.55 14.72 3.83
N PHE A 19 6.26 13.45 4.07
CA PHE A 19 5.50 13.00 5.23
C PHE A 19 5.99 11.63 5.66
N HIS A 20 5.87 11.27 6.94
CA HIS A 20 6.37 9.97 7.38
C HIS A 20 5.47 8.82 6.92
N ILE A 21 4.15 8.94 7.13
CA ILE A 21 3.15 7.90 6.84
C ILE A 21 2.63 8.05 5.41
N PRO A 22 2.62 7.00 4.58
CA PRO A 22 2.11 7.08 3.21
C PRO A 22 0.65 7.53 3.16
N LEU A 23 0.29 8.23 2.09
CA LEU A 23 -1.12 8.49 1.78
C LEU A 23 -1.82 7.20 1.36
N PRO A 24 -3.15 7.09 1.53
CA PRO A 24 -3.92 5.94 1.04
C PRO A 24 -3.66 5.63 -0.43
N GLN A 25 -3.37 6.65 -1.23
CA GLN A 25 -3.06 6.53 -2.64
C GLN A 25 -1.78 5.78 -2.95
N TYR A 26 -0.90 5.48 -2.00
CA TYR A 26 0.24 4.59 -2.20
C TYR A 26 -0.18 3.13 -2.41
N ARG A 27 -1.40 2.74 -2.00
CA ARG A 27 -1.96 1.41 -2.24
C ARG A 27 -2.29 1.19 -3.71
N TYR A 28 -2.20 -0.05 -4.15
CA TYR A 28 -2.65 -0.54 -5.46
C TYR A 28 -1.96 0.05 -6.70
N ASN A 29 -0.87 0.83 -6.57
CA ASN A 29 -0.10 1.29 -7.73
C ASN A 29 1.04 0.35 -8.08
N HIS A 30 1.34 0.26 -9.37
CA HIS A 30 2.51 -0.47 -9.83
C HIS A 30 3.79 0.34 -9.57
N PRO A 31 4.82 -0.29 -8.97
CA PRO A 31 6.13 0.33 -8.86
C PRO A 31 6.75 0.49 -10.25
N ILE A 32 7.28 1.67 -10.50
CA ILE A 32 8.09 2.04 -11.67
C ILE A 32 9.52 1.56 -11.45
N SER A 33 9.98 1.73 -10.22
CA SER A 33 11.30 1.41 -9.72
C SER A 33 11.18 1.01 -8.26
N GLY A 34 12.15 0.25 -7.76
CA GLY A 34 12.17 -0.27 -6.39
C GLY A 34 11.18 -1.43 -6.16
N LYS A 35 11.02 -1.78 -4.89
CA LYS A 35 10.28 -2.94 -4.39
C LYS A 35 9.17 -2.49 -3.45
N LEU A 36 8.05 -3.21 -3.53
CA LEU A 36 6.96 -3.18 -2.55
C LEU A 36 6.98 -4.51 -1.80
N GLY A 37 7.66 -4.56 -0.65
CA GLY A 37 7.87 -5.79 0.11
C GLY A 37 6.89 -6.00 1.27
N LEU A 38 6.02 -5.02 1.57
CA LEU A 38 5.18 -5.04 2.78
C LEU A 38 4.26 -6.28 2.86
N PHE A 39 3.67 -6.71 1.73
CA PHE A 39 2.84 -7.92 1.70
C PHE A 39 3.65 -9.20 1.95
N ASP A 40 4.81 -9.33 1.32
CA ASP A 40 5.65 -10.51 1.47
C ASP A 40 6.18 -10.60 2.91
N ALA A 41 6.48 -9.46 3.56
CA ALA A 41 6.81 -9.39 4.98
C ALA A 41 5.64 -9.81 5.89
N ALA A 42 4.43 -9.29 5.62
CA ALA A 42 3.22 -9.69 6.34
C ALA A 42 2.93 -11.20 6.21
N ARG A 43 3.20 -11.77 5.03
CA ARG A 43 3.04 -13.20 4.75
C ARG A 43 4.00 -14.06 5.56
N THR A 44 5.27 -13.66 5.63
CA THR A 44 6.29 -14.35 6.45
C THR A 44 5.89 -14.37 7.93
N LYS A 45 5.23 -13.32 8.41
CA LYS A 45 4.72 -13.24 9.79
C LYS A 45 3.42 -14.04 10.02
N GLY A 46 2.78 -14.55 8.97
CA GLY A 46 1.45 -15.16 9.09
C GLY A 46 0.35 -14.17 9.47
N GLN A 47 0.52 -12.89 9.12
CA GLN A 47 -0.48 -11.85 9.34
C GLN A 47 -1.41 -11.61 8.15
N VAL A 48 -1.16 -12.30 7.05
CA VAL A 48 -2.12 -12.37 5.95
C VAL A 48 -3.16 -13.44 6.28
N PRO A 49 -4.44 -13.25 5.89
CA PRO A 49 -5.46 -14.29 6.04
C PRO A 49 -5.01 -15.63 5.45
N LEU A 50 -5.40 -16.75 6.07
CA LEU A 50 -4.94 -18.10 5.72
C LEU A 50 -5.03 -18.39 4.21
N VAL A 51 -6.16 -18.03 3.57
CA VAL A 51 -6.35 -18.20 2.12
C VAL A 51 -5.31 -17.40 1.32
N ALA A 52 -5.04 -16.15 1.71
CA ALA A 52 -4.02 -15.31 1.08
C ALA A 52 -2.59 -15.82 1.33
N GLN A 53 -2.37 -16.58 2.41
CA GLN A 53 -1.10 -17.20 2.73
C GLN A 53 -0.77 -18.37 1.77
N TYR A 54 -1.76 -19.22 1.49
CA TYR A 54 -1.61 -20.40 0.60
C TYR A 54 -1.82 -20.11 -0.88
N LEU A 55 -2.56 -19.04 -1.22
CA LEU A 55 -2.81 -18.63 -2.61
C LEU A 55 -2.25 -17.23 -2.92
N PRO A 56 -0.94 -16.97 -2.69
CA PRO A 56 -0.36 -15.65 -2.89
C PRO A 56 -0.42 -15.20 -4.36
N TRP A 57 -0.47 -16.14 -5.31
CA TRP A 57 -0.61 -15.84 -6.73
C TRP A 57 -1.96 -15.18 -7.05
N ILE A 58 -3.05 -15.53 -6.36
CA ILE A 58 -4.37 -14.88 -6.53
C ILE A 58 -4.31 -13.45 -6.03
N VAL A 59 -3.71 -13.24 -4.86
CA VAL A 59 -3.50 -11.91 -4.26
C VAL A 59 -2.64 -11.03 -5.18
N LYS A 60 -1.64 -11.64 -5.84
CA LYS A 60 -0.79 -10.96 -6.83
C LYS A 60 -1.55 -10.65 -8.12
N LEU A 61 -2.37 -11.58 -8.61
CA LEU A 61 -3.21 -11.42 -9.80
C LEU A 61 -4.17 -10.22 -9.69
N PHE A 62 -4.84 -10.07 -8.55
CA PHE A 62 -5.73 -8.92 -8.29
C PHE A 62 -4.99 -7.67 -7.80
N GLY A 63 -3.66 -7.73 -7.65
CA GLY A 63 -2.87 -6.59 -7.22
C GLY A 63 -3.08 -6.18 -5.74
N ALA A 64 -3.74 -7.02 -4.96
CA ALA A 64 -4.04 -6.79 -3.54
C ALA A 64 -2.79 -6.88 -2.64
N HIS A 65 -1.69 -7.42 -3.14
CA HIS A 65 -0.38 -7.40 -2.50
C HIS A 65 0.26 -6.00 -2.40
N ARG A 66 -0.28 -5.01 -3.11
CA ARG A 66 0.25 -3.64 -3.13
C ARG A 66 -0.35 -2.82 -2.01
N VAL A 67 -0.02 -3.24 -0.80
CA VAL A 67 -0.45 -2.63 0.46
C VAL A 67 0.51 -1.53 0.88
N ALA A 68 -0.01 -0.58 1.67
CA ALA A 68 0.76 0.50 2.28
C ALA A 68 0.20 0.74 3.69
N GLY A 69 1.08 1.00 4.66
CA GLY A 69 0.76 1.34 6.05
C GLY A 69 0.18 2.74 6.19
N SER A 70 -0.94 2.99 5.52
CA SER A 70 -1.62 4.29 5.44
C SER A 70 -2.96 4.28 6.19
N SER A 71 -3.56 5.46 6.34
CA SER A 71 -4.95 5.57 6.83
C SER A 71 -5.93 4.84 5.92
N MET A 72 -7.06 4.38 6.46
CA MET A 72 -8.20 3.90 5.66
C MET A 72 -9.09 5.05 5.15
N LEU A 73 -8.98 6.22 5.78
CA LEU A 73 -9.74 7.41 5.44
C LEU A 73 -8.99 8.28 4.45
N GLU A 74 -9.67 8.69 3.40
CA GLU A 74 -9.18 9.61 2.39
C GLU A 74 -9.38 11.06 2.86
N SER A 75 -8.30 11.82 3.01
CA SER A 75 -8.35 13.21 3.48
C SER A 75 -8.57 14.24 2.36
N GLY A 76 -8.49 13.84 1.09
CA GLY A 76 -8.52 14.75 -0.06
C GLY A 76 -7.19 15.47 -0.34
N LEU A 77 -6.14 15.22 0.46
CA LEU A 77 -4.83 15.86 0.26
C LEU A 77 -4.19 15.51 -1.08
N PHE A 78 -4.20 14.22 -1.46
CA PHE A 78 -3.67 13.78 -2.74
C PHE A 78 -4.44 14.37 -3.93
N GLU A 79 -5.78 14.42 -3.83
CA GLU A 79 -6.62 15.03 -4.86
C GLU A 79 -6.27 16.50 -5.05
N SER A 80 -5.98 17.22 -3.97
CA SER A 80 -5.51 18.61 -4.04
C SER A 80 -4.17 18.69 -4.79
N PHE A 81 -3.21 17.81 -4.50
CA PHE A 81 -1.93 17.78 -5.23
C PHE A 81 -2.10 17.52 -6.72
N SER A 82 -2.95 16.54 -7.07
CA SER A 82 -3.24 16.18 -8.45
C SER A 82 -3.96 17.31 -9.20
N ARG A 83 -4.96 17.94 -8.57
CA ARG A 83 -5.77 19.00 -9.16
C ARG A 83 -4.99 20.29 -9.38
N GLU A 84 -4.23 20.72 -8.38
CA GLU A 84 -3.45 21.97 -8.48
C GLU A 84 -2.22 21.80 -9.38
N GLY A 85 -1.72 20.57 -9.55
CA GLY A 85 -0.61 20.24 -10.45
C GLY A 85 0.73 20.88 -10.08
N ASN A 86 0.80 21.55 -8.92
CA ASN A 86 1.99 22.25 -8.44
C ASN A 86 2.92 21.35 -7.61
N VAL A 87 2.45 20.17 -7.17
CA VAL A 87 3.26 19.17 -6.46
C VAL A 87 3.65 18.05 -7.40
N LYS A 88 4.95 17.89 -7.63
CA LYS A 88 5.51 16.89 -8.54
C LYS A 88 5.65 15.51 -7.90
N ALA A 89 6.02 15.48 -6.63
CA ALA A 89 6.27 14.23 -5.94
C ALA A 89 6.02 14.32 -4.45
N THR A 90 5.60 13.20 -3.89
CA THR A 90 5.51 12.96 -2.46
C THR A 90 6.55 11.94 -2.02
N PHE A 91 7.11 12.12 -0.83
CA PHE A 91 8.11 11.25 -0.25
C PHE A 91 7.67 10.79 1.13
N CYS A 92 7.76 9.48 1.38
CA CYS A 92 7.43 8.92 2.68
C CYS A 92 8.34 7.79 3.15
N GLY A 93 8.19 7.43 4.42
CA GLY A 93 8.83 6.27 5.03
C GLY A 93 7.76 5.32 5.55
N HIS A 94 7.87 4.97 6.83
CA HIS A 94 6.97 4.10 7.60
C HIS A 94 7.00 2.62 7.21
N ASP A 95 6.87 2.31 5.92
CA ASP A 95 6.90 0.92 5.43
C ASP A 95 8.34 0.50 5.11
N HIS A 96 9.07 -0.09 6.06
CA HIS A 96 10.52 -0.30 5.88
C HIS A 96 10.89 -1.34 4.82
N TYR A 97 9.93 -2.17 4.40
CA TYR A 97 10.08 -3.13 3.30
C TYR A 97 9.82 -2.52 1.91
N ASN A 98 9.60 -1.21 1.84
CA ASN A 98 9.29 -0.50 0.61
C ASN A 98 10.38 0.55 0.29
N ASP A 99 10.83 0.56 -0.96
CA ASP A 99 11.65 1.63 -1.53
C ASP A 99 11.14 2.06 -2.92
N ALA A 100 9.93 1.64 -3.26
CA ALA A 100 9.34 1.87 -4.57
C ALA A 100 9.09 3.35 -4.90
N VAL A 101 9.18 3.65 -6.19
CA VAL A 101 8.62 4.86 -6.81
C VAL A 101 7.43 4.44 -7.66
N MET A 102 6.30 5.10 -7.45
CA MET A 102 5.07 4.90 -8.21
C MET A 102 4.65 6.24 -8.83
N TRP A 103 3.76 6.20 -9.79
CA TRP A 103 3.17 7.40 -10.39
C TRP A 103 1.67 7.23 -10.42
N ARG A 104 0.96 8.29 -10.04
CA ARG A 104 -0.49 8.33 -10.02
C ARG A 104 -0.95 9.75 -10.27
N ASP A 105 -1.86 9.93 -11.21
CA ASP A 105 -2.60 11.17 -11.46
C ASP A 105 -1.72 12.44 -11.45
N GLY A 106 -0.57 12.38 -12.13
CA GLY A 106 0.36 13.50 -12.27
C GLY A 106 1.39 13.66 -11.15
N VAL A 107 1.31 12.86 -10.08
CA VAL A 107 2.18 12.93 -8.89
C VAL A 107 2.98 11.65 -8.72
N TYR A 108 4.29 11.78 -8.46
CA TYR A 108 5.13 10.65 -8.09
C TYR A 108 4.98 10.33 -6.60
N LEU A 109 4.84 9.05 -6.27
CA LEU A 109 4.72 8.53 -4.91
C LEU A 109 6.00 7.75 -4.57
N CYS A 110 6.87 8.31 -3.74
CA CYS A 110 8.21 7.78 -3.49
C CYS A 110 8.37 7.29 -2.05
N TYR A 111 8.90 6.08 -1.86
CA TYR A 111 9.37 5.58 -0.56
C TYR A 111 10.86 5.84 -0.34
N GLY A 112 11.23 6.27 0.86
CA GLY A 112 12.58 6.72 1.21
C GLY A 112 13.67 5.65 1.33
N ARG A 113 13.30 4.36 1.33
CA ARG A 113 14.13 3.24 1.82
C ARG A 113 14.57 3.42 3.29
N VAL A 114 14.58 2.32 4.04
CA VAL A 114 15.05 2.33 5.42
C VAL A 114 16.59 2.40 5.48
N CYS A 115 17.11 3.30 6.32
CA CYS A 115 18.54 3.52 6.52
C CYS A 115 19.14 2.78 7.72
N SER A 116 18.29 2.18 8.56
CA SER A 116 18.67 1.45 9.76
C SER A 116 17.78 0.23 9.93
N TYR A 117 18.22 -0.75 10.71
CA TYR A 117 17.32 -1.79 11.21
C TYR A 117 16.40 -1.17 12.27
N THR A 118 15.09 -1.41 12.17
CA THR A 118 14.15 -1.18 13.29
C THR A 118 14.61 -2.05 14.46
N PRO A 119 14.68 -1.54 15.70
CA PRO A 119 14.97 -2.40 16.84
C PRO A 119 13.95 -3.54 16.93
N PRO A 120 14.37 -4.75 17.36
CA PRO A 120 13.71 -6.03 17.06
C PRO A 120 12.39 -6.31 17.81
N ILE A 121 11.71 -5.29 18.32
CA ILE A 121 10.63 -5.45 19.31
C ILE A 121 9.23 -5.61 18.68
N ASP A 122 9.04 -5.32 17.39
CA ASP A 122 7.69 -5.18 16.82
C ASP A 122 7.36 -6.11 15.64
N TRP A 123 6.75 -5.53 14.61
CA TRP A 123 6.26 -6.17 13.41
C TRP A 123 7.34 -6.33 12.34
N GLU A 124 8.19 -5.33 12.14
CA GLU A 124 9.13 -5.30 11.01
C GLU A 124 10.37 -6.15 11.26
N GLY A 125 10.88 -6.14 12.51
CA GLY A 125 12.04 -6.96 12.90
C GLY A 125 11.77 -8.47 12.82
N LYS A 126 10.50 -8.89 12.85
CA LYS A 126 10.05 -10.29 12.68
C LYS A 126 9.58 -10.60 11.25
N GLY A 127 9.57 -9.61 10.35
CA GLY A 127 9.11 -9.75 8.96
C GLY A 127 10.07 -10.50 8.04
N GLY A 128 11.24 -10.89 8.55
CA GLY A 128 12.30 -11.55 7.80
C GLY A 128 13.41 -10.58 7.37
N PRO A 129 14.32 -11.00 6.48
CA PRO A 129 15.31 -10.09 5.92
C PRO A 129 14.63 -9.02 5.05
N LEU A 130 15.18 -7.81 5.07
CA LEU A 130 14.77 -6.76 4.13
C LEU A 130 14.99 -7.23 2.69
N PRO A 131 14.15 -6.81 1.73
CA PRO A 131 14.26 -7.25 0.34
C PRO A 131 15.40 -6.55 -0.40
N PHE A 132 16.14 -5.65 0.26
CA PHE A 132 17.23 -4.84 -0.28
C PHE A 132 18.23 -4.51 0.83
N GLU A 133 19.44 -4.10 0.44
CA GLU A 133 20.42 -3.52 1.37
C GLU A 133 19.93 -2.16 1.90
N LEU A 134 20.37 -1.82 3.11
CA LEU A 134 20.08 -0.53 3.72
C LEU A 134 20.57 0.62 2.86
N GLY A 135 19.82 1.71 2.87
CA GLY A 135 20.16 2.90 2.10
C GLY A 135 19.16 4.02 2.32
N ALA A 136 19.32 5.08 1.54
CA ALA A 136 18.43 6.22 1.58
C ALA A 136 18.10 6.70 0.16
N ARG A 137 16.90 7.24 0.01
CA ARG A 137 16.49 7.91 -1.21
C ARG A 137 17.12 9.29 -1.27
N ILE A 138 17.93 9.50 -2.31
CA ILE A 138 18.46 10.81 -2.65
C ILE A 138 17.44 11.53 -3.55
N VAL A 139 17.25 12.82 -3.31
CA VAL A 139 16.42 13.70 -4.12
C VAL A 139 17.31 14.84 -4.59
N GLU A 140 17.57 14.89 -5.89
CA GLU A 140 18.37 15.94 -6.51
C GLU A 140 17.43 16.93 -7.18
N VAL A 141 17.54 18.20 -6.80
CA VAL A 141 16.84 19.32 -7.44
C VAL A 141 17.89 20.18 -8.13
N ARG A 142 17.82 20.28 -9.45
CA ARG A 142 18.78 21.04 -10.26
C ARG A 142 18.32 22.48 -10.46
N PRO A 143 19.24 23.41 -10.81
CA PRO A 143 18.91 24.81 -11.06
C PRO A 143 17.93 25.06 -12.21
N ASP A 144 17.69 24.08 -13.09
CA ASP A 144 16.70 24.13 -14.16
C ASP A 144 15.31 23.62 -13.72
N ALA A 145 15.10 23.43 -12.41
CA ALA A 145 13.90 22.88 -11.81
C ALA A 145 13.62 21.41 -12.16
N SER A 146 14.56 20.71 -12.80
CA SER A 146 14.47 19.25 -12.95
C SER A 146 14.71 18.59 -11.59
N VAL A 147 13.94 17.53 -11.34
CA VAL A 147 14.03 16.75 -10.10
C VAL A 147 14.28 15.31 -10.49
N SER A 148 15.26 14.67 -9.86
CA SER A 148 15.56 13.26 -10.02
C SER A 148 15.73 12.61 -8.65
N THR A 149 15.53 11.30 -8.58
CA THR A 149 15.68 10.56 -7.34
C THR A 149 16.24 9.17 -7.57
N TRP A 150 17.06 8.68 -6.66
CA TRP A 150 17.61 7.33 -6.68
C TRP A 150 17.82 6.82 -5.26
N ILE A 151 18.19 5.55 -5.13
CA ILE A 151 18.61 5.02 -3.84
C ILE A 151 20.14 4.96 -3.78
N GLN A 152 20.69 5.47 -2.68
CA GLN A 152 22.09 5.34 -2.32
C GLN A 152 22.21 4.34 -1.16
N SER A 153 22.96 3.25 -1.34
CA SER A 153 23.37 2.32 -0.31
C SER A 153 24.86 2.48 0.01
N LYS A 154 25.35 1.69 0.98
CA LYS A 154 26.79 1.62 1.32
C LYS A 154 27.65 1.18 0.12
N ASP A 155 27.08 0.36 -0.76
CA ASP A 155 27.77 -0.23 -1.91
C ASP A 155 27.69 0.66 -3.16
N GLY A 156 26.98 1.79 -3.09
CA GLY A 156 26.85 2.77 -4.17
C GLY A 156 25.42 3.10 -4.53
N ILE A 157 25.22 3.55 -5.77
CA ILE A 157 23.88 3.80 -6.31
C ILE A 157 23.23 2.47 -6.66
N GLU A 158 22.03 2.24 -6.15
CA GLU A 158 21.29 1.00 -6.40
C GLU A 158 20.89 0.88 -7.87
N PRO A 159 21.13 -0.27 -8.53
CA PRO A 159 20.76 -0.48 -9.92
C PRO A 159 19.26 -0.25 -10.15
N LYS A 160 18.92 0.43 -11.26
CA LYS A 160 17.53 0.73 -11.66
C LYS A 160 16.73 1.59 -10.67
N SER A 161 17.37 2.16 -9.65
CA SER A 161 16.71 3.04 -8.66
C SER A 161 16.55 4.48 -9.14
N TYR A 162 17.34 4.90 -10.13
CA TYR A 162 17.30 6.26 -10.69
C TYR A 162 16.01 6.51 -11.47
N VAL A 163 15.27 7.54 -11.06
CA VAL A 163 14.02 7.98 -11.67
C VAL A 163 14.09 9.50 -11.88
N PRO A 164 14.11 9.98 -13.14
CA PRO A 164 13.82 11.38 -13.42
C PRO A 164 12.33 11.64 -13.19
N LEU A 165 12.01 12.64 -12.38
CA LEU A 165 10.64 13.06 -12.10
C LEU A 165 10.23 14.07 -13.16
N ASP A 166 10.06 13.64 -14.41
CA ASP A 166 9.54 14.50 -15.48
C ASP A 166 8.01 14.36 -15.59
N HIS A 167 7.31 15.50 -15.62
CA HIS A 167 5.86 15.53 -15.79
C HIS A 167 5.42 15.09 -17.19
N ARG A 168 6.32 15.15 -18.19
CA ARG A 168 5.95 15.07 -19.61
C ARG A 168 5.83 13.65 -20.17
N ASP A 169 6.48 12.66 -19.54
CA ASP A 169 6.66 11.35 -20.18
C ASP A 169 5.60 10.29 -19.81
N ARG A 170 4.55 10.65 -19.04
CA ARG A 170 3.60 9.65 -18.50
C ARG A 170 2.12 10.04 -18.53
N ALA A 171 1.72 10.98 -19.37
CA ALA A 171 0.32 11.07 -19.73
C ALA A 171 -0.02 10.03 -20.81
N PRO A 172 -0.84 9.01 -20.56
CA PRO A 172 -1.80 8.64 -21.58
C PRO A 172 -2.88 9.72 -21.58
N ALA A 173 -2.92 10.48 -22.67
CA ALA A 173 -4.13 11.18 -23.08
C ALA A 173 -5.29 10.17 -23.07
N GLY A 174 -6.28 10.42 -22.23
CA GLY A 174 -7.55 9.68 -22.19
C GLY A 174 -7.46 8.27 -21.60
N LEU A 175 -7.98 8.08 -20.39
CA LEU A 175 -9.07 7.13 -20.21
C LEU A 175 -9.79 7.37 -18.89
N CYS A 176 -10.93 8.03 -19.02
CA CYS A 176 -12.04 8.04 -18.08
C CYS A 176 -12.61 6.61 -17.80
N ALA A 177 -11.86 5.52 -17.95
CA ALA A 177 -12.37 4.14 -17.86
C ALA A 177 -11.73 3.25 -16.76
N ARG A 178 -10.85 3.76 -15.88
CA ARG A 178 -10.36 2.95 -14.73
C ARG A 178 -11.17 3.09 -13.45
N ILE A 179 -12.09 4.05 -13.36
CA ILE A 179 -12.97 4.25 -12.20
C ILE A 179 -14.18 3.28 -12.21
N LEU A 180 -14.46 2.63 -13.34
CA LEU A 180 -15.56 1.64 -13.43
C LEU A 180 -15.18 0.25 -12.89
N CYS A 181 -13.91 -0.14 -12.91
CA CYS A 181 -13.50 -1.46 -12.40
C CYS A 181 -13.30 -1.52 -10.88
N SER A 182 -12.95 -0.42 -10.19
CA SER A 182 -12.72 -0.48 -8.74
C SER A 182 -14.02 -0.81 -7.98
N ASN A 183 -15.14 -0.21 -8.38
CA ASN A 183 -16.43 -0.44 -7.73
C ASN A 183 -17.05 -1.79 -8.10
N VAL A 184 -16.88 -2.28 -9.34
CA VAL A 184 -17.42 -3.59 -9.74
C VAL A 184 -16.60 -4.72 -9.14
N THR A 185 -15.27 -4.63 -9.15
CA THR A 185 -14.40 -5.69 -8.59
C THR A 185 -14.54 -5.78 -7.08
N LEU A 186 -14.66 -4.65 -6.37
CA LEU A 186 -14.91 -4.64 -4.92
C LEU A 186 -16.30 -5.20 -4.57
N LYS A 187 -17.34 -4.88 -5.36
CA LYS A 187 -18.67 -5.47 -5.22
C LYS A 187 -18.66 -6.98 -5.49
N LEU A 188 -17.91 -7.45 -6.48
CA LEU A 188 -17.80 -8.87 -6.81
C LEU A 188 -17.06 -9.66 -5.72
N VAL A 189 -15.94 -9.12 -5.22
CA VAL A 189 -15.18 -9.74 -4.12
C VAL A 189 -16.00 -9.78 -2.83
N ASN A 190 -16.75 -8.71 -2.52
CA ASN A 190 -17.67 -8.70 -1.38
C ASN A 190 -18.82 -9.70 -1.58
N ALA A 191 -19.38 -9.82 -2.79
CA ALA A 191 -20.42 -10.80 -3.08
C ALA A 191 -19.92 -12.25 -2.94
N ILE A 192 -18.70 -12.55 -3.41
CA ILE A 192 -18.07 -13.86 -3.26
C ILE A 192 -17.76 -14.15 -1.79
N ALA A 193 -17.29 -13.16 -1.02
CA ALA A 193 -17.05 -13.31 0.42
C ALA A 193 -18.36 -13.56 1.20
N ILE A 194 -19.43 -12.83 0.88
CA ILE A 194 -20.76 -13.04 1.47
C ILE A 194 -21.28 -14.43 1.10
N LEU A 195 -21.13 -14.86 -0.16
CA LEU A 195 -21.55 -16.19 -0.60
C LEU A 195 -20.75 -17.30 0.11
N ALA A 196 -19.44 -17.11 0.29
CA ALA A 196 -18.60 -18.05 1.04
C ALA A 196 -18.98 -18.13 2.52
N ILE A 197 -19.32 -16.99 3.15
CA ILE A 197 -19.84 -16.96 4.53
C ILE A 197 -21.20 -17.65 4.62
N LEU A 198 -22.11 -17.39 3.68
CA LEU A 198 -23.42 -18.05 3.63
C LEU A 198 -23.30 -19.56 3.42
N VAL A 199 -22.44 -20.00 2.49
CA VAL A 199 -22.15 -21.42 2.29
C VAL A 199 -21.55 -22.04 3.55
N TRP A 200 -20.66 -21.33 4.24
CA TRP A 200 -20.08 -21.82 5.50
C TRP A 200 -21.14 -21.93 6.61
N VAL A 201 -22.03 -20.95 6.77
CA VAL A 201 -23.14 -20.97 7.74
C VAL A 201 -24.12 -22.11 7.44
N ILE A 202 -24.40 -22.39 6.16
CA ILE A 202 -25.32 -23.45 5.73
C ILE A 202 -24.68 -24.84 5.88
N MET A 203 -23.42 -25.00 5.46
CA MET A 203 -22.72 -26.29 5.46
C MET A 203 -22.17 -26.67 6.82
N PHE A 204 -21.97 -25.69 7.71
CA PHE A 204 -21.48 -25.88 9.07
C PHE A 204 -22.39 -25.10 10.03
N PRO A 205 -23.57 -25.63 10.37
CA PRO A 205 -24.39 -25.05 11.41
C PRO A 205 -23.54 -25.05 12.70
N GLN A 206 -23.49 -23.88 13.33
CA GLN A 206 -22.65 -23.55 14.49
C GLN A 206 -22.49 -24.75 15.44
N TYR A 207 -21.24 -25.05 15.80
CA TYR A 207 -20.94 -25.96 16.91
C TYR A 207 -21.69 -25.44 18.15
N ARG A 208 -22.78 -26.13 18.53
CA ARG A 208 -23.46 -25.88 19.81
C ARG A 208 -22.55 -26.39 20.90
N SER A 209 -22.30 -25.53 21.88
CA SER A 209 -21.54 -25.93 23.06
C SER A 209 -22.30 -27.04 23.82
N PRO A 210 -21.60 -27.94 24.54
CA PRO A 210 -22.25 -28.97 25.35
C PRO A 210 -23.25 -28.40 26.38
N GLU A 211 -23.03 -27.15 26.81
CA GLU A 211 -23.91 -26.44 27.75
C GLU A 211 -25.25 -26.03 27.11
N GLU A 212 -25.23 -25.60 25.85
CA GLU A 212 -26.45 -25.27 25.10
C GLU A 212 -27.29 -26.52 24.83
N LEU A 213 -26.64 -27.64 24.46
CA LEU A 213 -27.31 -28.93 24.29
C LEU A 213 -27.90 -29.45 25.61
N ALA A 214 -27.20 -29.25 26.73
CA ALA A 214 -27.69 -29.63 28.05
C ALA A 214 -28.86 -28.74 28.52
N ALA A 215 -28.88 -27.46 28.15
CA ALA A 215 -29.98 -26.54 28.47
C ALA A 215 -31.26 -26.90 27.70
N GLU A 216 -31.13 -27.29 26.43
CA GLU A 216 -32.24 -27.72 25.58
C GLU A 216 -32.82 -29.07 26.07
N ALA A 217 -31.98 -30.03 26.42
CA ALA A 217 -32.41 -31.31 27.00
C ALA A 217 -33.13 -31.15 28.35
N ARG A 218 -32.74 -30.17 29.18
CA ARG A 218 -33.45 -29.84 30.44
C ARG A 218 -34.81 -29.18 30.19
N LEU A 219 -34.92 -28.40 29.13
CA LEU A 219 -36.17 -27.78 28.70
C LEU A 219 -37.15 -28.82 28.15
N GLU A 220 -36.67 -29.79 27.36
CA GLU A 220 -37.49 -30.90 26.88
C GLU A 220 -37.94 -31.82 28.02
N ALA A 221 -37.03 -32.18 28.94
CA ALA A 221 -37.38 -32.98 30.12
C ALA A 221 -38.40 -32.28 31.05
N GLY A 222 -38.33 -30.95 31.17
CA GLY A 222 -39.30 -30.17 31.94
C GLY A 222 -40.67 -30.03 31.28
N LEU A 223 -40.77 -30.27 29.97
CA LEU A 223 -42.05 -30.28 29.24
C LEU A 223 -42.74 -31.64 29.31
N ASP A 224 -41.98 -32.73 29.47
CA ASP A 224 -42.52 -34.08 29.69
C ASP A 224 -43.09 -34.29 31.10
N GLU A 225 -42.68 -33.51 32.11
CA GLU A 225 -43.28 -33.52 33.45
C GLU A 225 -44.62 -32.76 33.55
N LEU A 226 -45.05 -32.09 32.47
CA LEU A 226 -46.30 -31.31 32.39
C LEU A 226 -47.40 -31.95 31.53
N ASN A 227 -47.19 -33.19 31.05
CA ASN A 227 -48.20 -34.03 30.39
C ASN A 227 -48.48 -35.30 31.23
#